data_AF-A0A7C1AQC6-F1
#
_entry.id   AF-A0A7C1AQC6-F1
#
_cell.length_a   1.000
_cell.length_b   1.000
_cell.length_c   1.000
_cell.angle_alpha   90.00
_cell.angle_beta   90.00
_cell.angle_gamma   90.00
#
_symmetry.space_group_name_H-M   'P 1'
#
loop_
_entity.id
_entity.type
_entity.pdbx_description
1 polymer ?
#
loop_
_entity_poly.entity_id
_entity_poly.type
_entity_poly.pdbx_seq_one_letter_code
_entity_poly.pdbx_strand_id
1 'polypeptide(L)'
;MLLTAFSSTSFAQKSWIRINRMGYSPESVKVAVLGSKEELSTKSFELVDILTGKTVFHSRNIQIYGAYACFREIFRLNFSDFKEKGTFFIRAGRIFSPRFKIQNDVYQGGADFLLKYIRQQRCGYNPFLKDSCHTHDGFIVDQPKLDSTHIDVTGGWHDASDYLKYVTTSANAIYQMLFAYQENSTVFSDEYDKNGDPGANGIPDILDEAKWGLDWLDKMNPGYGNMYNQVADDRDHTKFTLPALDTVSYGKGRERPVYFATGKPQGLGKYKNRTTGVSSTAAKFASAFALGSQLLKEYYPEFCTKIAGKASEAFKYAKTDLGVCQTASNRAPYFYEEDN
;
A
#
# COMPACT_ATOMS: atom_id res chain seq x y z
N MET A 1 -54.94 -7.57 -32.79
CA MET A 1 -54.12 -7.14 -31.65
C MET A 1 -52.69 -7.02 -32.16
N LEU A 2 -52.23 -5.81 -32.49
CA LEU A 2 -50.88 -5.58 -33.02
C LEU A 2 -49.92 -5.51 -31.82
N LEU A 3 -49.00 -6.47 -31.69
CA LEU A 3 -47.87 -6.37 -30.77
C LEU A 3 -46.76 -5.55 -31.45
N THR A 4 -46.55 -4.32 -31.01
CA THR A 4 -45.36 -3.53 -31.33
C THR A 4 -44.21 -3.98 -30.45
N ALA A 5 -43.22 -4.65 -31.04
CA ALA A 5 -41.94 -4.93 -30.39
C ALA A 5 -41.10 -3.64 -30.36
N PHE A 6 -40.90 -3.08 -29.17
CA PHE A 6 -39.92 -2.01 -28.98
C PHE A 6 -38.51 -2.61 -28.97
N SER A 7 -37.76 -2.39 -30.04
CA SER A 7 -36.33 -2.68 -30.07
C SER A 7 -35.58 -1.57 -29.36
N SER A 8 -35.09 -1.83 -28.14
CA SER A 8 -34.24 -0.89 -27.40
C SER A 8 -32.83 -0.94 -27.97
N THR A 9 -32.50 -0.04 -28.89
CA THR A 9 -31.11 0.21 -29.29
C THR A 9 -30.35 0.85 -28.13
N SER A 10 -29.56 0.07 -27.41
CA SER A 10 -28.63 0.59 -26.40
C SER A 10 -27.44 1.21 -27.13
N PHE A 11 -27.39 2.54 -27.21
CA PHE A 11 -26.21 3.25 -27.68
C PHE A 11 -25.09 3.12 -26.64
N ALA A 12 -23.90 2.73 -27.07
CA ALA A 12 -22.72 2.72 -26.21
C ALA A 12 -22.46 4.15 -25.69
N GLN A 13 -22.28 4.29 -24.37
CA GLN A 13 -21.91 5.57 -23.75
C GLN A 13 -20.57 6.04 -24.34
N LYS A 14 -20.51 7.32 -24.77
CA LYS A 14 -19.31 7.91 -25.38
C LYS A 14 -18.64 8.99 -24.54
N SER A 15 -19.27 9.39 -23.44
CA SER A 15 -18.78 10.43 -22.53
C SER A 15 -19.09 10.08 -21.08
N TRP A 16 -18.16 10.37 -20.17
CA TRP A 16 -18.23 9.99 -18.75
C TRP A 16 -17.77 11.12 -17.86
N ILE A 17 -18.47 11.34 -16.74
CA ILE A 17 -18.01 12.20 -15.66
C ILE A 17 -17.48 11.32 -14.53
N ARG A 18 -16.18 11.41 -14.28
CA ARG A 18 -15.47 10.74 -13.18
C ARG A 18 -15.35 11.69 -11.99
N ILE A 19 -15.62 11.15 -10.81
CA ILE A 19 -15.68 11.87 -9.53
C ILE A 19 -14.97 11.05 -8.45
N ASN A 20 -14.67 11.68 -7.32
CA ASN A 20 -14.40 10.94 -6.10
C ASN A 20 -15.70 10.27 -5.61
N ARG A 21 -15.71 8.94 -5.55
CA ARG A 21 -16.88 8.17 -5.13
C ARG A 21 -17.10 8.14 -3.62
N MET A 22 -16.08 8.42 -2.81
CA MET A 22 -16.24 8.64 -1.37
C MET A 22 -16.99 9.95 -1.11
N GLY A 23 -16.70 10.97 -1.92
CA GLY A 23 -17.28 12.29 -1.84
C GLY A 23 -16.22 13.38 -1.66
N TYR A 24 -16.65 14.52 -1.14
CA TYR A 24 -15.81 15.69 -0.90
C TYR A 24 -16.18 16.32 0.45
N SER A 25 -15.23 16.98 1.12
CA SER A 25 -15.59 17.82 2.26
C SER A 25 -16.07 19.20 1.79
N PRO A 26 -16.91 19.92 2.55
CA PRO A 26 -17.38 21.25 2.17
C PRO A 26 -16.26 22.21 1.78
N GLU A 27 -15.13 22.14 2.49
CA GLU A 27 -14.00 23.05 2.29
C GLU A 27 -12.96 22.55 1.29
N SER A 28 -12.99 21.28 0.88
CA SER A 28 -11.97 20.73 -0.02
C SER A 28 -12.08 21.28 -1.45
N VAL A 29 -10.98 21.12 -2.19
CA VAL A 29 -11.01 21.18 -3.65
C VAL A 29 -11.94 20.08 -4.17
N LYS A 30 -12.80 20.42 -5.12
CA LYS A 30 -13.78 19.51 -5.74
C LYS A 30 -13.73 19.65 -7.24
N VAL A 31 -13.21 18.62 -7.90
CA VAL A 31 -13.05 18.58 -9.34
C VAL A 31 -13.52 17.23 -9.86
N ALA A 32 -14.35 17.26 -10.90
CA ALA A 32 -14.70 16.10 -11.68
C ALA A 32 -13.96 16.12 -13.02
N VAL A 33 -13.74 14.95 -13.61
CA VAL A 33 -13.12 14.79 -14.93
C VAL A 33 -14.19 14.30 -15.90
N LEU A 34 -14.54 15.14 -16.87
CA LEU A 34 -15.39 14.77 -17.99
C LEU A 34 -14.49 14.33 -19.15
N GLY A 35 -14.58 13.07 -19.55
CA GLY A 35 -13.86 12.53 -20.72
C GLY A 35 -14.83 12.06 -21.79
N SER A 36 -14.53 12.34 -23.06
CA SER A 36 -15.36 11.99 -24.21
C SER A 36 -14.55 11.41 -25.36
N LYS A 37 -15.11 10.40 -26.04
CA LYS A 37 -14.59 9.86 -27.31
C LYS A 37 -14.99 10.70 -28.52
N GLU A 38 -15.89 11.66 -28.33
CA GLU A 38 -16.35 12.60 -29.36
C GLU A 38 -16.05 14.04 -28.92
N GLU A 39 -16.09 14.97 -29.87
CA GLU A 39 -16.05 16.41 -29.56
C GLU A 39 -17.28 16.80 -28.73
N LEU A 40 -17.05 17.56 -27.67
CA LEU A 40 -18.07 18.09 -26.77
C LEU A 40 -18.00 19.62 -26.76
N SER A 41 -19.16 20.25 -26.96
CA SER A 41 -19.33 21.68 -26.83
C SER A 41 -19.81 22.11 -25.43
N THR A 42 -19.48 21.34 -24.38
CA THR A 42 -19.96 21.60 -23.02
C THR A 42 -19.38 22.90 -22.47
N LYS A 43 -20.24 23.91 -22.25
CA LYS A 43 -19.85 25.24 -21.73
C LYS A 43 -20.22 25.47 -20.26
N SER A 44 -21.04 24.61 -19.67
CA SER A 44 -21.46 24.68 -18.28
C SER A 44 -21.79 23.30 -17.74
N PHE A 45 -21.85 23.22 -16.42
CA PHE A 45 -22.32 22.04 -15.71
C PHE A 45 -23.07 22.47 -14.44
N GLU A 46 -23.83 21.54 -13.89
CA GLU A 46 -24.70 21.75 -12.74
C GLU A 46 -24.48 20.67 -11.68
N LEU A 47 -24.71 20.99 -10.41
CA LEU A 47 -24.98 19.99 -9.39
C LEU A 47 -26.49 19.95 -9.15
N VAL A 48 -27.02 18.73 -9.16
CA VAL A 48 -28.43 18.45 -8.91
C VAL A 48 -28.54 17.68 -7.60
N ASP A 49 -29.36 18.18 -6.69
CA ASP A 49 -29.67 17.51 -5.44
C ASP A 49 -30.53 16.28 -5.72
N ILE A 50 -30.12 15.13 -5.17
CA ILE A 50 -30.76 13.85 -5.49
C ILE A 50 -32.16 13.70 -4.90
N LEU A 51 -32.46 14.40 -3.79
CA LEU A 51 -33.73 14.26 -3.07
C LEU A 51 -34.81 15.13 -3.72
N THR A 52 -34.45 16.34 -4.09
CA THR A 52 -35.37 17.33 -4.66
C THR A 52 -35.41 17.33 -6.18
N GLY A 53 -34.38 16.76 -6.82
CA GLY A 53 -34.19 16.83 -8.27
C GLY A 53 -33.88 18.24 -8.78
N LYS A 54 -33.63 19.20 -7.89
CA LYS A 54 -33.38 20.60 -8.23
C LYS A 54 -31.90 20.84 -8.51
N THR A 55 -31.61 21.67 -9.51
CA THR A 55 -30.27 22.25 -9.67
C THR A 55 -30.00 23.17 -8.49
N VAL A 56 -28.96 22.87 -7.71
CA VAL A 56 -28.53 23.66 -6.53
C VAL A 56 -27.26 24.46 -6.80
N PHE A 57 -26.55 24.13 -7.88
CA PHE A 57 -25.36 24.87 -8.31
C PHE A 57 -25.25 24.81 -9.83
N HIS A 58 -24.82 25.92 -10.43
CA HIS A 58 -24.52 26.02 -11.85
C HIS A 58 -23.18 26.73 -12.02
N SER A 59 -22.30 26.18 -12.85
CA SER A 59 -20.95 26.72 -13.04
C SER A 59 -20.48 26.63 -14.50
N ARG A 60 -19.63 27.59 -14.87
CA ARG A 60 -18.86 27.62 -16.12
C ARG A 60 -17.37 27.43 -15.88
N ASN A 61 -16.97 27.10 -14.64
CA ASN A 61 -15.58 26.84 -14.26
C ASN A 61 -15.13 25.47 -14.81
N ILE A 62 -14.88 25.47 -16.11
CA ILE A 62 -14.48 24.32 -16.90
C ILE A 62 -13.11 24.61 -17.49
N GLN A 63 -12.16 23.71 -17.23
CA GLN A 63 -10.84 23.76 -17.84
C GLN A 63 -10.72 22.65 -18.88
N ILE A 64 -10.34 23.02 -20.11
CA ILE A 64 -10.16 22.10 -21.24
C ILE A 64 -8.71 21.58 -21.23
N TYR A 65 -8.54 20.27 -21.31
CA TYR A 65 -7.23 19.61 -21.35
C TYR A 65 -6.94 18.91 -22.69
N GLY A 66 -7.91 18.84 -23.60
CA GLY A 66 -7.74 18.20 -24.92
C GLY A 66 -7.72 16.67 -24.84
N ALA A 67 -7.06 16.03 -25.80
CA ALA A 67 -7.01 14.57 -25.91
C ALA A 67 -6.00 13.94 -24.93
N TYR A 68 -6.38 12.83 -24.30
CA TYR A 68 -5.46 11.99 -23.52
C TYR A 68 -5.99 10.55 -23.42
N ALA A 69 -5.07 9.58 -23.53
CA ALA A 69 -5.35 8.16 -23.59
C ALA A 69 -6.45 7.83 -24.64
N CYS A 70 -7.59 7.27 -24.21
CA CYS A 70 -8.68 6.89 -25.11
C CYS A 70 -9.71 7.99 -25.37
N PHE A 71 -9.53 9.20 -24.83
CA PHE A 71 -10.47 10.31 -24.96
C PHE A 71 -9.98 11.33 -25.98
N ARG A 72 -10.90 11.80 -26.83
CA ARG A 72 -10.68 12.89 -27.79
C ARG A 72 -10.68 14.23 -27.08
N GLU A 73 -11.49 14.39 -26.04
CA GLU A 73 -11.54 15.60 -25.22
C GLU A 73 -11.73 15.27 -23.74
N ILE A 74 -10.97 15.97 -22.90
CA ILE A 74 -11.07 15.93 -21.45
C ILE A 74 -11.24 17.34 -20.89
N PHE A 75 -12.10 17.43 -19.88
CA PHE A 75 -12.42 18.64 -19.14
C PHE A 75 -12.28 18.38 -17.65
N ARG A 76 -11.81 19.38 -16.90
CA ARG A 76 -11.97 19.44 -15.45
C ARG A 76 -13.12 20.38 -15.12
N LEU A 77 -14.08 19.87 -14.35
CA LEU A 77 -15.26 20.61 -13.87
C LEU A 77 -15.03 20.96 -12.41
N ASN A 78 -14.74 22.24 -12.10
CA ASN A 78 -14.40 22.67 -10.74
C ASN A 78 -15.62 23.28 -10.05
N PHE A 79 -16.04 22.65 -8.95
CA PHE A 79 -17.19 23.06 -8.13
C PHE A 79 -16.78 23.27 -6.66
N SER A 80 -15.53 23.67 -6.44
CA SER A 80 -14.99 23.90 -5.08
C SER A 80 -15.76 24.97 -4.31
N ASP A 81 -16.33 25.96 -5.02
CA ASP A 81 -17.12 27.05 -4.45
C ASP A 81 -18.45 26.57 -3.85
N PHE A 82 -18.95 25.40 -4.26
CA PHE A 82 -20.15 24.81 -3.67
C PHE A 82 -19.81 24.06 -2.39
N LYS A 83 -20.39 24.53 -1.26
CA LYS A 83 -20.06 24.02 0.08
C LYS A 83 -21.26 23.43 0.84
N GLU A 84 -22.45 23.47 0.25
CA GLU A 84 -23.62 22.89 0.89
C GLU A 84 -23.48 21.37 1.01
N LYS A 85 -23.90 20.86 2.16
CA LYS A 85 -23.86 19.43 2.46
C LYS A 85 -25.04 18.73 1.83
N GLY A 86 -24.82 17.53 1.31
CA GLY A 86 -25.89 16.75 0.69
C GLY A 86 -25.38 15.62 -0.18
N THR A 87 -26.29 15.09 -0.99
CA THR A 87 -25.98 14.07 -2.01
C THR A 87 -26.39 14.59 -3.37
N PHE A 88 -25.43 14.60 -4.29
CA PHE A 88 -25.57 15.28 -5.57
C PHE A 88 -25.12 14.37 -6.72
N PHE A 89 -25.49 14.74 -7.94
CA PHE A 89 -24.79 14.31 -9.15
C PHE A 89 -24.48 15.53 -10.02
N ILE A 90 -23.45 15.42 -10.85
CA ILE A 90 -23.10 16.46 -11.83
C ILE A 90 -23.85 16.18 -13.13
N ARG A 91 -24.42 17.23 -13.71
CA ARG A 91 -25.02 17.23 -15.05
C ARG A 91 -24.25 18.18 -15.96
N ALA A 92 -23.78 17.69 -17.10
CA ALA A 92 -23.17 18.47 -18.17
C ALA A 92 -23.87 18.13 -19.49
N GLY A 93 -24.84 18.96 -19.89
CA GLY A 93 -25.76 18.65 -20.98
C GLY A 93 -26.55 17.37 -20.70
N ARG A 94 -26.35 16.33 -21.51
CA ARG A 94 -26.99 15.00 -21.35
C ARG A 94 -26.11 13.98 -20.62
N ILE A 95 -24.98 14.43 -20.06
CA ILE A 95 -24.00 13.56 -19.40
C ILE A 95 -24.15 13.72 -17.90
N PHE A 96 -24.23 12.60 -17.20
CA PHE A 96 -24.47 12.55 -15.76
C PHE A 96 -23.33 11.80 -15.06
N SER A 97 -22.90 12.30 -13.90
CA SER A 97 -22.01 11.53 -13.02
C SER A 97 -22.81 10.51 -12.20
N PRO A 98 -22.15 9.51 -11.61
CA PRO A 98 -22.71 8.83 -10.44
C PRO A 98 -22.99 9.82 -9.30
N ARG A 99 -23.83 9.42 -8.35
CA ARG A 99 -24.08 10.17 -7.12
C ARG A 99 -22.82 10.25 -6.23
N PHE A 100 -22.66 11.34 -5.51
CA PHE A 100 -21.61 11.56 -4.51
C PHE A 100 -22.12 12.42 -3.36
N LYS A 101 -21.39 12.39 -2.24
CA LYS A 101 -21.69 13.19 -1.06
C LYS A 101 -20.76 14.39 -0.95
N ILE A 102 -21.29 15.50 -0.44
CA ILE A 102 -20.48 16.56 0.16
C ILE A 102 -20.83 16.58 1.65
N GLN A 103 -19.90 16.13 2.50
CA GLN A 103 -20.08 15.99 3.95
C GLN A 103 -18.75 16.13 4.69
N ASN A 104 -18.78 16.45 5.98
CA ASN A 104 -17.55 16.60 6.77
C ASN A 104 -16.79 15.28 6.97
N ASP A 105 -17.50 14.17 6.92
CA ASP A 105 -17.06 12.83 7.35
C ASP A 105 -16.88 11.86 6.17
N VAL A 106 -16.81 12.35 4.91
CA VAL A 106 -16.71 11.47 3.72
C VAL A 106 -15.50 10.54 3.71
N TYR A 107 -14.47 10.82 4.52
CA TYR A 107 -13.27 10.00 4.66
C TYR A 107 -13.15 9.31 6.03
N GLN A 108 -14.13 9.50 6.93
CA GLN A 108 -14.11 8.87 8.25
C GLN A 108 -14.07 7.34 8.13
N GLY A 109 -13.18 6.69 8.88
CA GLY A 109 -12.92 5.26 8.81
C GLY A 109 -12.18 4.79 7.55
N GLY A 110 -11.83 5.69 6.63
CA GLY A 110 -11.05 5.35 5.44
C GLY A 110 -9.63 4.88 5.79
N ALA A 111 -9.04 5.47 6.82
CA ALA A 111 -7.72 5.09 7.32
C ALA A 111 -7.73 3.67 7.93
N ASP A 112 -8.67 3.38 8.84
CA ASP A 112 -8.82 2.05 9.43
C ASP A 112 -9.16 0.97 8.40
N PHE A 113 -9.93 1.32 7.36
CA PHE A 113 -10.24 0.38 6.28
C PHE A 113 -8.98 -0.13 5.56
N LEU A 114 -7.96 0.72 5.37
CA LEU A 114 -6.71 0.30 4.74
C LEU A 114 -5.95 -0.72 5.60
N LEU A 115 -6.03 -0.63 6.93
CA LEU A 115 -5.41 -1.58 7.84
C LEU A 115 -6.00 -2.99 7.71
N LYS A 116 -7.25 -3.12 7.25
CA LYS A 116 -7.85 -4.44 6.96
C LYS A 116 -7.07 -5.17 5.87
N TYR A 117 -6.62 -4.48 4.83
CA TYR A 117 -5.80 -5.07 3.78
C TYR A 117 -4.44 -5.47 4.34
N ILE A 118 -3.78 -4.59 5.10
CA ILE A 118 -2.46 -4.88 5.68
C ILE A 118 -2.52 -6.11 6.61
N ARG A 119 -3.56 -6.25 7.44
CA ARG A 119 -3.77 -7.43 8.29
C ARG A 119 -3.96 -8.73 7.49
N GLN A 120 -4.64 -8.67 6.35
CA GLN A 120 -4.81 -9.83 5.46
C GLN A 120 -3.48 -10.29 4.85
N GLN A 121 -2.51 -9.38 4.72
CA GLN A 121 -1.18 -9.68 4.23
C GLN A 121 -0.23 -10.23 5.30
N ARG A 122 -0.63 -10.35 6.57
CA ARG A 122 0.26 -10.87 7.62
C ARG A 122 0.75 -12.28 7.30
N CYS A 123 2.07 -12.45 7.35
CA CYS A 123 2.79 -13.72 7.26
C CYS A 123 3.18 -14.22 8.66
N GLY A 124 3.16 -15.52 8.92
CA GLY A 124 3.03 -16.03 10.29
C GLY A 124 1.55 -16.13 10.63
N TYR A 125 1.12 -15.66 11.81
CA TYR A 125 -0.31 -15.64 12.16
C TYR A 125 -1.07 -14.63 11.29
N ASN A 126 -2.15 -15.10 10.64
CA ASN A 126 -3.02 -14.30 9.83
C ASN A 126 -4.43 -14.24 10.46
N PRO A 127 -4.87 -13.07 10.97
CA PRO A 127 -6.14 -12.96 11.68
C PRO A 127 -7.37 -13.10 10.78
N PHE A 128 -7.20 -12.96 9.46
CA PHE A 128 -8.30 -13.14 8.51
C PHE A 128 -8.56 -14.62 8.22
N LEU A 129 -7.49 -15.39 8.00
CA LEU A 129 -7.57 -16.83 7.77
C LEU A 129 -7.69 -17.65 9.06
N LYS A 130 -7.37 -17.03 10.22
CA LYS A 130 -7.25 -17.71 11.53
C LYS A 130 -6.32 -18.91 11.48
N ASP A 131 -5.23 -18.75 10.73
CA ASP A 131 -4.22 -19.78 10.50
C ASP A 131 -2.83 -19.15 10.39
N SER A 132 -1.78 -19.98 10.39
CA SER A 132 -0.40 -19.54 10.24
C SER A 132 0.25 -20.09 8.97
N CYS A 133 1.04 -19.25 8.31
CA CYS A 133 1.80 -19.62 7.11
C CYS A 133 3.29 -19.35 7.29
N HIS A 134 4.11 -20.02 6.46
CA HIS A 134 5.57 -19.79 6.38
C HIS A 134 6.29 -19.78 7.74
N THR A 135 5.84 -20.62 8.68
CA THR A 135 6.36 -20.72 10.06
C THR A 135 7.76 -21.33 10.16
N HIS A 136 8.40 -21.58 9.02
CA HIS A 136 9.74 -22.16 8.89
C HIS A 136 10.69 -21.22 8.16
N ASP A 137 10.31 -19.94 7.98
CA ASP A 137 11.22 -18.94 7.47
C ASP A 137 12.42 -18.79 8.41
N GLY A 138 13.64 -19.08 8.01
CA GLY A 138 14.15 -19.47 6.69
C GLY A 138 15.64 -19.81 6.77
N PHE A 139 16.35 -19.81 5.62
CA PHE A 139 17.79 -20.04 5.57
C PHE A 139 18.54 -18.90 4.90
N ILE A 140 19.71 -18.56 5.42
CA ILE A 140 20.51 -17.41 4.99
C ILE A 140 21.14 -17.64 3.61
N VAL A 141 21.17 -16.59 2.79
CA VAL A 141 21.80 -16.56 1.46
C VAL A 141 22.81 -15.41 1.37
N ASP A 142 24.02 -15.71 0.90
CA ASP A 142 25.14 -14.80 0.61
C ASP A 142 25.69 -14.00 1.80
N GLN A 143 25.44 -14.46 3.03
CA GLN A 143 26.15 -13.95 4.21
C GLN A 143 27.46 -14.75 4.39
N PRO A 144 28.66 -14.13 4.33
CA PRO A 144 29.93 -14.86 4.22
C PRO A 144 30.25 -15.93 5.29
N LYS A 145 29.68 -15.81 6.49
CA LYS A 145 29.92 -16.70 7.64
C LYS A 145 28.72 -17.58 8.00
N LEU A 146 27.53 -17.20 7.56
CA LEU A 146 26.26 -17.81 7.93
C LEU A 146 25.50 -18.35 6.72
N ASP A 147 26.08 -18.33 5.53
CA ASP A 147 25.45 -18.84 4.33
C ASP A 147 24.91 -20.25 4.58
N SER A 148 23.70 -20.48 4.09
CA SER A 148 22.99 -21.74 4.22
C SER A 148 22.60 -22.18 5.64
N THR A 149 22.84 -21.37 6.67
CA THR A 149 22.37 -21.66 8.04
C THR A 149 20.93 -21.18 8.26
N HIS A 150 20.26 -21.77 9.26
CA HIS A 150 18.90 -21.40 9.65
C HIS A 150 18.85 -20.01 10.33
N ILE A 151 17.78 -19.26 10.10
CA ILE A 151 17.43 -18.03 10.80
C ILE A 151 15.92 -17.92 10.95
N ASP A 152 15.38 -17.62 12.14
CA ASP A 152 13.94 -17.31 12.24
C ASP A 152 13.66 -15.86 11.80
N VAL A 153 12.95 -15.73 10.68
CA VAL A 153 12.40 -14.46 10.18
C VAL A 153 10.90 -14.56 9.87
N THR A 154 10.20 -15.44 10.59
CA THR A 154 8.73 -15.55 10.57
C THR A 154 8.09 -14.24 11.03
N GLY A 155 6.99 -13.84 10.40
CA GLY A 155 6.33 -12.55 10.62
C GLY A 155 6.29 -11.67 9.37
N GLY A 156 5.89 -10.41 9.55
CA GLY A 156 5.86 -9.39 8.51
C GLY A 156 4.65 -9.52 7.62
N TRP A 157 4.74 -9.00 6.39
CA TRP A 157 3.68 -9.08 5.40
C TRP A 157 4.16 -9.74 4.12
N HIS A 158 3.28 -10.54 3.52
CA HIS A 158 3.33 -10.86 2.10
C HIS A 158 3.25 -9.54 1.31
N ASP A 159 4.22 -9.34 0.42
CA ASP A 159 4.46 -8.04 -0.19
C ASP A 159 3.37 -7.64 -1.19
N ALA A 160 2.89 -8.63 -1.93
CA ALA A 160 1.77 -8.47 -2.84
C ALA A 160 0.87 -9.71 -2.79
N SER A 161 0.34 -10.12 -3.94
CA SER A 161 -0.41 -11.37 -4.07
C SER A 161 0.45 -12.63 -4.07
N ASP A 162 1.78 -12.46 -4.11
CA ASP A 162 2.75 -13.53 -3.85
C ASP A 162 3.10 -13.56 -2.36
N TYR A 163 3.88 -14.56 -1.94
CA TYR A 163 4.24 -14.71 -0.52
C TYR A 163 5.63 -14.21 -0.18
N LEU A 164 6.24 -13.44 -1.09
CA LEU A 164 7.54 -12.82 -0.89
C LEU A 164 7.45 -11.74 0.19
N LYS A 165 8.58 -11.46 0.86
CA LYS A 165 8.66 -10.39 1.86
C LYS A 165 9.91 -9.57 1.61
N TYR A 166 9.77 -8.25 1.51
CA TYR A 166 10.90 -7.36 1.26
C TYR A 166 11.02 -6.28 2.32
N VAL A 167 12.27 -5.98 2.71
CA VAL A 167 12.54 -4.86 3.61
C VAL A 167 12.25 -3.54 2.90
N THR A 168 12.57 -3.42 1.61
CA THR A 168 12.31 -2.22 0.79
C THR A 168 10.90 -1.68 0.96
N THR A 169 9.89 -2.53 0.83
CA THR A 169 8.47 -2.18 0.88
C THR A 169 7.94 -2.19 2.31
N SER A 170 8.29 -3.19 3.13
CA SER A 170 7.80 -3.31 4.50
C SER A 170 8.29 -2.17 5.39
N ALA A 171 9.57 -1.80 5.31
CA ALA A 171 10.10 -0.67 6.07
C ALA A 171 9.47 0.67 5.64
N ASN A 172 9.18 0.83 4.35
CA ASN A 172 8.42 1.99 3.87
C ASN A 172 6.98 1.99 4.39
N ALA A 173 6.27 0.86 4.34
CA ALA A 173 4.92 0.73 4.88
C ALA A 173 4.88 1.06 6.38
N ILE A 174 5.82 0.53 7.17
CA ILE A 174 6.00 0.86 8.59
C ILE A 174 6.19 2.37 8.77
N TYR A 175 7.14 2.97 8.05
CA TYR A 175 7.41 4.40 8.18
C TYR A 175 6.18 5.25 7.81
N GLN A 176 5.49 4.93 6.73
CA GLN A 176 4.29 5.66 6.30
C GLN A 176 3.15 5.53 7.30
N MET A 177 2.94 4.35 7.90
CA MET A 177 1.94 4.17 8.96
C MET A 177 2.28 5.00 10.21
N LEU A 178 3.53 4.93 10.66
CA LEU A 178 4.02 5.71 11.80
C LEU A 178 3.93 7.22 11.53
N PHE A 179 4.32 7.68 10.35
CA PHE A 179 4.24 9.07 9.94
C PHE A 179 2.77 9.54 9.86
N ALA A 180 1.87 8.74 9.27
CA ALA A 180 0.46 9.05 9.24
C ALA A 180 -0.15 9.20 10.65
N TYR A 181 0.24 8.33 11.59
CA TYR A 181 -0.15 8.44 12.99
C TYR A 181 0.42 9.70 13.66
N GLN A 182 1.70 10.01 13.43
CA GLN A 182 2.33 11.22 13.98
C GLN A 182 1.58 12.48 13.55
N GLU A 183 1.20 12.58 12.28
CA GLU A 183 0.54 13.77 11.73
C GLU A 183 -0.96 13.83 12.06
N ASN A 184 -1.61 12.68 12.30
CA ASN A 184 -3.07 12.60 12.44
C ASN A 184 -3.51 11.55 13.49
N SER A 185 -2.97 11.59 14.70
CA SER A 185 -3.18 10.52 15.69
C SER A 185 -4.64 10.23 16.05
N THR A 186 -5.52 11.23 15.96
CA THR A 186 -6.93 11.13 16.40
C THR A 186 -7.86 10.46 15.38
N VAL A 187 -7.37 10.08 14.19
CA VAL A 187 -8.22 9.49 13.13
C VAL A 187 -8.18 7.97 13.08
N PHE A 188 -7.36 7.34 13.92
CA PHE A 188 -7.19 5.90 14.00
C PHE A 188 -7.91 5.34 15.23
N SER A 189 -8.67 4.27 15.01
CA SER A 189 -9.43 3.58 16.06
C SER A 189 -8.57 2.56 16.83
N ASP A 190 -9.13 2.00 17.90
CA ASP A 190 -8.58 0.88 18.68
C ASP A 190 -9.71 -0.17 18.76
N GLU A 191 -9.78 -1.02 17.75
CA GLU A 191 -10.86 -2.00 17.55
C GLU A 191 -10.31 -3.43 17.40
N TYR A 192 -8.99 -3.59 17.28
CA TYR A 192 -8.32 -4.86 17.10
C TYR A 192 -7.11 -4.97 18.02
N ASP A 193 -6.83 -6.19 18.48
CA ASP A 193 -5.69 -6.44 19.35
C ASP A 193 -4.37 -6.54 18.56
N LYS A 194 -3.27 -6.79 19.27
CA LYS A 194 -1.93 -6.94 18.68
C LYS A 194 -1.85 -8.05 17.61
N ASN A 195 -2.69 -9.09 17.73
CA ASN A 195 -2.75 -10.20 16.76
C ASN A 195 -3.62 -9.84 15.54
N GLY A 196 -4.30 -8.70 15.57
CA GLY A 196 -5.25 -8.25 14.56
C GLY A 196 -6.61 -8.94 14.70
N ASP A 197 -6.92 -9.52 15.87
CA ASP A 197 -8.21 -10.09 16.19
C ASP A 197 -9.16 -9.01 16.74
N PRO A 198 -10.48 -9.09 16.51
CA PRO A 198 -11.41 -8.07 17.03
C PRO A 198 -11.34 -7.93 18.56
N GLY A 199 -11.19 -6.70 19.03
CA GLY A 199 -11.12 -6.35 20.45
C GLY A 199 -10.06 -5.29 20.73
N ALA A 200 -10.46 -4.19 21.38
CA ALA A 200 -9.56 -3.12 21.76
C ALA A 200 -8.50 -3.58 22.78
N ASN A 201 -7.29 -3.03 22.70
CA ASN A 201 -6.19 -3.32 23.64
C ASN A 201 -5.55 -2.06 24.25
N GLY A 202 -6.09 -0.88 23.99
CA GLY A 202 -5.57 0.40 24.45
C GLY A 202 -4.48 0.99 23.56
N ILE A 203 -4.26 0.44 22.37
CA ILE A 203 -3.26 0.89 21.39
C ILE A 203 -3.99 1.19 20.08
N PRO A 204 -3.82 2.38 19.47
CA PRO A 204 -4.37 2.63 18.15
C PRO A 204 -3.95 1.55 17.15
N ASP A 205 -4.93 1.02 16.42
CA ASP A 205 -4.82 -0.08 15.46
C ASP A 205 -3.62 0.05 14.51
N ILE A 206 -3.32 1.28 14.07
CA ILE A 206 -2.20 1.57 13.17
C ILE A 206 -0.84 1.35 13.83
N LEU A 207 -0.73 1.60 15.13
CA LEU A 207 0.50 1.37 15.90
C LEU A 207 0.71 -0.12 16.15
N ASP A 208 -0.35 -0.89 16.38
CA ASP A 208 -0.25 -2.36 16.45
C ASP A 208 0.19 -2.96 15.12
N GLU A 209 -0.35 -2.48 14.00
CA GLU A 209 0.09 -2.93 12.68
C GLU A 209 1.54 -2.50 12.39
N ALA A 210 1.93 -1.27 12.73
CA ALA A 210 3.32 -0.84 12.61
C ALA A 210 4.26 -1.67 13.50
N LYS A 211 3.82 -2.05 14.71
CA LYS A 211 4.56 -2.91 15.64
C LYS A 211 4.75 -4.31 15.07
N TRP A 212 3.73 -4.90 14.42
CA TRP A 212 3.85 -6.18 13.72
C TRP A 212 4.96 -6.15 12.66
N GLY A 213 4.99 -5.08 11.86
CA GLY A 213 6.07 -4.88 10.88
C GLY A 213 7.44 -4.68 11.53
N LEU A 214 7.51 -3.89 12.60
CA LEU A 214 8.76 -3.62 13.33
C LEU A 214 9.32 -4.88 13.99
N ASP A 215 8.48 -5.79 14.47
CA ASP A 215 8.92 -7.09 15.01
C ASP A 215 9.60 -7.94 13.94
N TRP A 216 9.04 -7.98 12.74
CA TRP A 216 9.68 -8.65 11.62
C TRP A 216 10.97 -7.94 11.18
N LEU A 217 10.94 -6.60 11.10
CA LEU A 217 12.10 -5.80 10.74
C LEU A 217 13.25 -5.98 11.75
N ASP A 218 12.93 -6.14 13.04
CA ASP A 218 13.90 -6.46 14.09
C ASP A 218 14.60 -7.81 13.84
N LYS A 219 13.85 -8.85 13.43
CA LYS A 219 14.42 -10.15 13.01
C LYS A 219 15.27 -10.04 11.74
N MET A 220 14.89 -9.17 10.80
CA MET A 220 15.64 -8.95 9.54
C MET A 220 16.92 -8.12 9.73
N ASN A 221 17.20 -7.62 10.94
CA ASN A 221 18.44 -6.93 11.28
C ASN A 221 19.02 -7.47 12.59
N PRO A 222 19.57 -8.70 12.66
CA PRO A 222 20.04 -9.25 13.94
C PRO A 222 21.16 -8.45 14.63
N GLY A 223 21.89 -7.59 13.90
CA GLY A 223 22.90 -6.71 14.49
C GLY A 223 23.67 -5.89 13.46
N TYR A 224 24.65 -5.12 13.93
CA TYR A 224 25.47 -4.22 13.10
C TYR A 224 26.06 -4.93 11.87
N GLY A 225 25.67 -4.48 10.68
CA GLY A 225 26.12 -5.03 9.39
C GLY A 225 25.63 -6.45 9.09
N ASN A 226 24.78 -7.02 9.94
CA ASN A 226 24.06 -8.27 9.69
C ASN A 226 22.57 -7.95 9.47
N MET A 227 22.21 -7.63 8.23
CA MET A 227 20.84 -7.31 7.85
C MET A 227 20.47 -8.01 6.54
N TYR A 228 19.18 -8.28 6.38
CA TYR A 228 18.64 -9.03 5.25
C TYR A 228 17.69 -8.13 4.46
N ASN A 229 17.60 -8.35 3.15
CA ASN A 229 16.79 -7.52 2.27
C ASN A 229 15.46 -8.17 1.87
N GLN A 230 15.41 -9.50 1.86
CA GLN A 230 14.31 -10.26 1.26
C GLN A 230 14.19 -11.66 1.84
N VAL A 231 12.95 -12.17 1.89
CA VAL A 231 12.61 -13.57 2.12
C VAL A 231 11.92 -14.13 0.87
N ALA A 232 12.30 -15.34 0.46
CA ALA A 232 11.86 -16.03 -0.75
C ALA A 232 12.28 -15.31 -2.04
N ASP A 233 11.91 -15.84 -3.20
CA ASP A 233 12.13 -15.24 -4.54
C ASP A 233 11.09 -15.78 -5.53
N ASP A 234 11.17 -15.38 -6.79
CA ASP A 234 10.19 -15.64 -7.85
C ASP A 234 9.89 -17.12 -8.13
N ARG A 235 10.60 -18.07 -7.50
CA ARG A 235 10.16 -19.47 -7.40
C ARG A 235 8.80 -19.64 -6.73
N ASP A 236 8.37 -18.67 -5.92
CA ASP A 236 7.05 -18.59 -5.28
C ASP A 236 5.92 -18.56 -6.32
N HIS A 237 6.17 -18.00 -7.51
CA HIS A 237 5.18 -17.72 -8.56
C HIS A 237 4.74 -18.96 -9.37
N THR A 238 4.63 -20.11 -8.72
CA THR A 238 4.30 -21.38 -9.38
C THR A 238 2.84 -21.77 -9.26
N LYS A 239 2.11 -21.25 -8.27
CA LYS A 239 0.73 -21.66 -7.96
C LYS A 239 -0.08 -20.51 -7.34
N PHE A 240 -1.39 -20.52 -7.59
CA PHE A 240 -2.36 -19.74 -6.83
C PHE A 240 -2.94 -20.63 -5.72
N THR A 241 -2.37 -20.55 -4.53
CA THR A 241 -2.78 -21.35 -3.36
C THR A 241 -2.89 -20.45 -2.14
N LEU A 242 -3.64 -20.84 -1.11
CA LEU A 242 -3.64 -20.12 0.18
C LEU A 242 -2.24 -20.21 0.83
N PRO A 243 -1.82 -19.20 1.63
CA PRO A 243 -0.44 -19.14 2.13
C PRO A 243 -0.10 -20.30 3.08
N ALA A 244 -1.08 -20.79 3.87
CA ALA A 244 -0.88 -21.96 4.73
C ALA A 244 -0.67 -23.26 3.94
N LEU A 245 -1.17 -23.31 2.72
CA LEU A 245 -1.06 -24.43 1.77
C LEU A 245 0.09 -24.24 0.79
N ASP A 246 0.95 -23.24 1.00
CA ASP A 246 2.14 -23.06 0.19
C ASP A 246 3.15 -24.19 0.48
N THR A 247 3.55 -24.85 -0.61
CA THR A 247 4.50 -25.97 -0.62
C THR A 247 5.65 -25.74 -1.60
N VAL A 248 5.88 -24.50 -2.03
CA VAL A 248 7.03 -24.19 -2.89
C VAL A 248 8.32 -24.58 -2.17
N SER A 249 9.16 -25.38 -2.84
CA SER A 249 10.43 -25.83 -2.30
C SER A 249 11.58 -24.98 -2.83
N TYR A 250 12.45 -24.59 -1.91
CA TYR A 250 13.68 -23.84 -2.19
C TYR A 250 14.94 -24.71 -2.02
N GLY A 251 14.76 -26.02 -1.77
CA GLY A 251 15.86 -26.98 -1.56
C GLY A 251 16.20 -27.27 -0.10
N LYS A 252 15.48 -26.68 0.87
CA LYS A 252 15.67 -26.87 2.32
C LYS A 252 14.36 -27.12 3.07
N GLY A 253 13.65 -28.17 2.67
CA GLY A 253 12.34 -28.47 3.25
C GLY A 253 11.35 -27.32 3.01
N ARG A 254 10.73 -26.83 4.10
CA ARG A 254 9.78 -25.70 4.07
C ARG A 254 10.45 -24.33 4.30
N GLU A 255 11.77 -24.29 4.51
CA GLU A 255 12.49 -23.03 4.67
C GLU A 255 12.58 -22.27 3.36
N ARG A 256 12.52 -20.94 3.45
CA ARG A 256 12.64 -20.02 2.32
C ARG A 256 13.96 -19.23 2.42
N PRO A 257 14.59 -18.87 1.29
CA PRO A 257 15.86 -18.15 1.28
C PRO A 257 15.70 -16.76 1.89
N VAL A 258 16.66 -16.34 2.70
CA VAL A 258 16.72 -15.03 3.35
C VAL A 258 17.98 -14.33 2.86
N TYR A 259 17.79 -13.40 1.93
CA TYR A 259 18.86 -12.75 1.19
C TYR A 259 19.55 -11.68 2.03
N PHE A 260 20.84 -11.85 2.27
CA PHE A 260 21.68 -10.88 2.97
C PHE A 260 21.77 -9.56 2.18
N ALA A 261 21.67 -8.43 2.88
CA ALA A 261 21.88 -7.13 2.26
C ALA A 261 23.37 -6.92 2.02
N THR A 262 23.77 -7.07 0.76
CA THR A 262 25.15 -6.91 0.30
C THR A 262 25.22 -5.77 -0.71
N GLY A 263 26.39 -5.16 -0.91
CA GLY A 263 26.61 -4.16 -1.97
C GLY A 263 26.96 -4.75 -3.33
N LYS A 264 26.75 -6.06 -3.51
CA LYS A 264 27.09 -6.78 -4.74
C LYS A 264 25.84 -7.35 -5.42
N PRO A 265 25.85 -7.53 -6.76
CA PRO A 265 24.78 -8.22 -7.48
C PRO A 265 24.45 -9.59 -6.90
N GLN A 266 23.17 -9.81 -6.63
CA GLN A 266 22.64 -10.99 -5.94
C GLN A 266 21.56 -11.71 -6.75
N GLY A 267 21.50 -13.04 -6.63
CA GLY A 267 20.52 -13.92 -7.26
C GLY A 267 21.02 -15.36 -7.28
N LEU A 268 20.19 -16.31 -6.86
CA LEU A 268 20.55 -17.74 -6.79
C LEU A 268 20.44 -18.47 -8.13
N GLY A 269 19.84 -17.83 -9.15
CA GLY A 269 19.60 -18.41 -10.46
C GLY A 269 20.46 -17.81 -11.56
N LYS A 270 19.94 -17.86 -12.80
CA LYS A 270 20.59 -17.24 -13.97
C LYS A 270 20.56 -15.71 -13.87
N TYR A 271 19.49 -15.17 -13.31
CA TYR A 271 19.28 -13.74 -13.20
C TYR A 271 19.86 -13.22 -11.88
N LYS A 272 20.39 -12.01 -11.93
CA LYS A 272 20.90 -11.26 -10.78
C LYS A 272 20.35 -9.85 -10.83
N ASN A 273 20.21 -9.23 -9.67
CA ASN A 273 19.92 -7.81 -9.56
C ASN A 273 21.14 -6.93 -9.92
N ARG A 274 20.99 -5.62 -9.82
CA ARG A 274 22.03 -4.62 -10.11
C ARG A 274 22.44 -3.84 -8.87
N THR A 275 22.43 -4.50 -7.71
CA THR A 275 22.84 -3.92 -6.44
C THR A 275 24.24 -3.30 -6.50
N THR A 276 24.38 -2.08 -5.97
CA THR A 276 25.63 -1.29 -5.99
C THR A 276 26.12 -0.87 -4.61
N GLY A 277 25.32 -1.08 -3.56
CA GLY A 277 25.69 -0.74 -2.18
C GLY A 277 24.61 -1.18 -1.19
N VAL A 278 24.79 -0.84 0.09
CA VAL A 278 23.88 -1.25 1.18
C VAL A 278 23.00 -0.11 1.70
N SER A 279 23.28 1.12 1.27
CA SER A 279 22.69 2.33 1.87
C SER A 279 21.17 2.34 1.84
N SER A 280 20.53 1.98 0.72
CA SER A 280 19.07 2.08 0.60
C SER A 280 18.34 1.21 1.62
N THR A 281 18.77 -0.03 1.83
CA THR A 281 18.18 -0.96 2.81
C THR A 281 18.54 -0.57 4.23
N ALA A 282 19.81 -0.26 4.50
CA ALA A 282 20.26 0.15 5.82
C ALA A 282 19.60 1.46 6.30
N ALA A 283 19.39 2.42 5.40
CA ALA A 283 18.69 3.67 5.70
C ALA A 283 17.20 3.45 6.00
N LYS A 284 16.55 2.49 5.32
CA LYS A 284 15.17 2.10 5.61
C LYS A 284 15.01 1.46 6.99
N PHE A 285 15.95 0.61 7.40
CA PHE A 285 16.02 0.13 8.79
C PHE A 285 16.16 1.30 9.77
N ALA A 286 17.09 2.21 9.49
CA ALA A 286 17.34 3.36 10.35
C ALA A 286 16.11 4.25 10.52
N SER A 287 15.41 4.60 9.43
CA SER A 287 14.24 5.48 9.48
C SER A 287 13.05 4.84 10.20
N ALA A 288 12.71 3.58 9.85
CA ALA A 288 11.60 2.86 10.47
C ALA A 288 11.83 2.63 11.97
N PHE A 289 13.03 2.18 12.36
CA PHE A 289 13.37 1.99 13.78
C PHE A 289 13.42 3.31 14.56
N ALA A 290 13.97 4.38 13.98
CA ALA A 290 14.05 5.67 14.65
C ALA A 290 12.66 6.23 14.97
N LEU A 291 11.75 6.25 13.99
CA LEU A 291 10.39 6.75 14.20
C LEU A 291 9.57 5.80 15.08
N GLY A 292 9.69 4.48 14.87
CA GLY A 292 9.02 3.48 15.69
C GLY A 292 9.42 3.56 17.16
N SER A 293 10.71 3.79 17.45
CA SER A 293 11.20 3.93 18.83
C SER A 293 10.58 5.12 19.58
N GLN A 294 10.17 6.17 18.86
CA GLN A 294 9.58 7.35 19.45
C GLN A 294 8.09 7.14 19.71
N LEU A 295 7.35 6.67 18.70
CA LEU A 295 5.88 6.60 18.76
C LEU A 295 5.35 5.42 19.59
N LEU A 296 6.13 4.34 19.73
CA LEU A 296 5.72 3.16 20.49
C LEU A 296 6.22 3.15 21.93
N LYS A 297 6.95 4.20 22.37
CA LYS A 297 7.68 4.22 23.65
C LYS A 297 6.79 4.01 24.87
N GLU A 298 5.59 4.58 24.84
CA GLU A 298 4.62 4.48 25.95
C GLU A 298 4.07 3.06 26.09
N TYR A 299 3.98 2.32 24.99
CA TYR A 299 3.40 0.98 24.94
C TYR A 299 4.46 -0.13 25.06
N TYR A 300 5.65 0.07 24.50
CA TYR A 300 6.70 -0.95 24.36
C TYR A 300 8.10 -0.40 24.67
N PRO A 301 8.38 0.11 25.88
CA PRO A 301 9.60 0.86 26.19
C PRO A 301 10.90 0.07 25.96
N GLU A 302 10.95 -1.21 26.36
CA GLU A 302 12.14 -2.05 26.16
C GLU A 302 12.46 -2.31 24.69
N PHE A 303 11.41 -2.59 23.90
CA PHE A 303 11.55 -2.77 22.46
C PHE A 303 12.01 -1.47 21.79
N CYS A 304 11.44 -0.33 22.18
CA CYS A 304 11.84 0.99 21.69
C CYS A 304 13.30 1.31 22.00
N THR A 305 13.80 0.99 23.20
CA THR A 305 15.23 1.13 23.53
C THR A 305 16.10 0.27 22.62
N LYS A 306 15.72 -0.98 22.37
CA LYS A 306 16.45 -1.88 21.47
C LYS A 306 16.52 -1.30 20.05
N ILE A 307 15.37 -0.98 19.44
CA ILE A 307 15.35 -0.53 18.04
C ILE A 307 15.95 0.87 17.87
N ALA A 308 15.92 1.75 18.89
CA ALA A 308 16.64 3.03 18.85
C ALA A 308 18.17 2.84 18.71
N GLY A 309 18.74 1.87 19.42
CA GLY A 309 20.14 1.47 19.24
C GLY A 309 20.41 0.97 17.82
N LYS A 310 19.55 0.07 17.32
CA LYS A 310 19.64 -0.49 15.98
C LYS A 310 19.46 0.56 14.87
N ALA A 311 18.65 1.60 15.10
CA ALA A 311 18.51 2.71 14.17
C ALA A 311 19.83 3.44 13.96
N SER A 312 20.54 3.72 15.06
CA SER A 312 21.85 4.37 15.03
C SER A 312 22.92 3.50 14.36
N GLU A 313 22.89 2.19 14.61
CA GLU A 313 23.77 1.21 13.97
C GLU A 313 23.51 1.08 12.47
N ALA A 314 22.24 0.95 12.07
CA ALA A 314 21.83 0.87 10.68
C ALA A 314 22.21 2.15 9.91
N PHE A 315 22.06 3.33 10.52
CA PHE A 315 22.48 4.59 9.92
C PHE A 315 24.00 4.68 9.72
N LYS A 316 24.79 4.18 10.68
CA LYS A 316 26.25 4.10 10.54
C LYS A 316 26.63 3.14 9.41
N TYR A 317 26.01 1.96 9.37
CA TYR A 317 26.25 0.97 8.33
C TYR A 317 25.82 1.46 6.94
N ALA A 318 24.73 2.23 6.83
CA ALA A 318 24.30 2.82 5.58
C ALA A 318 25.36 3.69 4.90
N LYS A 319 26.36 4.18 5.64
CA LYS A 319 27.45 5.01 5.13
C LYS A 319 28.69 4.22 4.73
N THR A 320 28.76 2.92 5.01
CA THR A 320 29.98 2.13 4.76
C THR A 320 30.13 1.68 3.31
N ASP A 321 29.01 1.56 2.58
CA ASP A 321 28.99 1.09 1.19
C ASP A 321 27.83 1.78 0.44
N LEU A 322 28.16 2.89 -0.22
CA LEU A 322 27.19 3.79 -0.83
C LEU A 322 26.59 3.19 -2.09
N GLY A 323 25.27 3.07 -2.12
CA GLY A 323 24.54 2.59 -3.28
C GLY A 323 23.19 1.98 -2.93
N VAL A 324 22.58 1.32 -3.91
CA VAL A 324 21.26 0.72 -3.78
C VAL A 324 21.39 -0.79 -3.57
N CYS A 325 20.66 -1.31 -2.60
CA CYS A 325 20.46 -2.73 -2.38
C CYS A 325 19.09 -3.12 -2.93
N GLN A 326 19.08 -3.91 -4.00
CA GLN A 326 17.88 -4.29 -4.72
C GLN A 326 17.43 -5.70 -4.30
N THR A 327 16.17 -6.05 -4.59
CA THR A 327 15.67 -7.41 -4.34
C THR A 327 16.40 -8.40 -5.26
N ALA A 328 16.57 -9.65 -4.83
CA ALA A 328 17.18 -10.72 -5.59
C ALA A 328 16.16 -11.47 -6.45
N SER A 329 16.63 -11.96 -7.60
CA SER A 329 15.85 -12.77 -8.56
C SER A 329 16.44 -14.17 -8.73
N ASN A 330 15.67 -15.07 -9.33
CA ASN A 330 16.03 -16.46 -9.59
C ASN A 330 15.70 -16.91 -11.03
N ARG A 331 14.42 -17.09 -11.38
CA ARG A 331 13.97 -17.65 -12.67
C ARG A 331 13.57 -16.58 -13.69
N ALA A 332 13.21 -15.38 -13.23
CA ALA A 332 12.84 -14.26 -14.08
C ALA A 332 13.79 -13.06 -13.86
N PRO A 333 13.92 -12.15 -14.83
CA PRO A 333 14.83 -11.00 -14.72
C PRO A 333 14.30 -9.85 -13.85
N TYR A 334 13.13 -9.98 -13.23
CA TYR A 334 12.53 -8.88 -12.47
C TYR A 334 13.08 -8.79 -11.04
N PHE A 335 13.26 -7.56 -10.58
CA PHE A 335 13.58 -7.19 -9.21
C PHE A 335 13.08 -5.76 -8.98
N TYR A 336 12.91 -5.33 -7.73
CA TYR A 336 12.59 -3.94 -7.43
C TYR A 336 13.82 -3.09 -7.63
N GLU A 337 13.73 -2.23 -8.63
CA GLU A 337 14.71 -1.18 -8.88
C GLU A 337 14.57 -0.12 -7.79
N GLU A 338 15.70 0.26 -7.20
CA GLU A 338 15.82 1.28 -6.15
C GLU A 338 16.59 2.51 -6.66
N ASP A 339 16.69 2.64 -8.00
CA ASP A 339 17.55 3.59 -8.72
C ASP A 339 16.99 5.04 -8.78
N ASN A 340 16.00 5.38 -7.94
CA ASN A 340 15.31 6.69 -7.96
C ASN A 340 16.04 7.81 -7.22
#